data_AF-A0A7W7ZD72-F1
#
_entry.id   AF-A0A7W7ZD72-F1
#
_cell.length_a   1.000
_cell.length_b   1.000
_cell.length_c   1.000
_cell.angle_alpha   90.00
_cell.angle_beta   90.00
_cell.angle_gamma   90.00
#
_symmetry.space_group_name_H-M   'P 1'
#
loop_
_entity.id
_entity.type
_entity.pdbx_description
1 polymer ?
#
loop_
_entity_poly.entity_id
_entity_poly.type
_entity_poly.pdbx_seq_one_letter_code
_entity_poly.pdbx_strand_id
1 'polypeptide(L)'
;MQKTPLTSVEAVTDIDAPKDPNDPGTGGGMDAATYFSRKLAPKLGDCTSRIRSTANDWIQVSHLQATKTEQQPGDLLIHATKPDLQGFFEIIYRVRLKEQRARVTVFFYKLDGTQLEPATILPLLKAYKIGDFEEKLTQALLCGSE
;
A
#
# COMPACT_ATOMS: atom_id res chain seq x y z
N MET A 1 15.80 -18.10 -2.21
CA MET A 1 14.56 -17.68 -1.53
C MET A 1 13.91 -16.60 -2.40
N GLN A 2 12.63 -16.77 -2.74
CA GLN A 2 11.90 -15.79 -3.56
C GLN A 2 11.36 -14.70 -2.63
N LYS A 3 11.65 -13.43 -2.92
CA LYS A 3 11.24 -12.30 -2.06
C LYS A 3 9.71 -12.15 -2.09
N THR A 4 9.11 -12.00 -0.91
CA THR A 4 7.71 -11.59 -0.76
C THR A 4 7.52 -10.21 -1.41
N PRO A 5 6.50 -9.99 -2.27
CA PRO A 5 6.20 -8.67 -2.79
C PRO A 5 5.96 -7.68 -1.66
N LEU A 6 6.48 -6.45 -1.82
CA LEU A 6 6.25 -5.38 -0.88
C LEU A 6 4.75 -5.00 -0.92
N THR A 7 4.14 -4.90 0.25
CA THR A 7 2.74 -4.50 0.43
C THR A 7 2.60 -3.16 1.14
N SER A 8 3.74 -2.50 1.43
CA SER A 8 3.78 -1.25 2.17
C SER A 8 4.97 -0.42 1.73
N VAL A 9 4.71 0.82 1.30
CA VAL A 9 5.74 1.79 0.94
C VAL A 9 5.56 3.05 1.76
N GLU A 10 6.64 3.48 2.39
CA GLU A 10 6.75 4.74 3.12
C GLU A 10 7.68 5.69 2.37
N ALA A 11 7.31 6.95 2.28
CA ALA A 11 8.18 8.05 1.89
C ALA A 11 8.37 8.99 3.09
N VAL A 12 9.63 9.30 3.38
CA VAL A 12 10.05 10.23 4.44
C VAL A 12 10.99 11.27 3.84
N THR A 13 11.08 12.46 4.43
CA THR A 13 12.10 13.44 4.04
C THR A 13 13.40 13.34 4.85
N ASP A 14 13.39 12.55 5.91
CA ASP A 14 14.54 12.24 6.75
C ASP A 14 14.65 10.73 6.95
N ILE A 15 15.81 10.15 6.66
CA ILE A 15 16.06 8.72 6.80
C ILE A 15 15.94 8.25 8.27
N ASP A 16 16.24 9.16 9.20
CA ASP A 16 16.19 8.93 10.65
C ASP A 16 14.80 9.17 11.23
N ALA A 17 13.79 9.46 10.39
CA ALA A 17 12.42 9.66 10.85
C ALA A 17 11.90 8.44 11.66
N PRO A 18 11.38 8.67 12.88
CA PRO A 18 10.95 7.60 13.78
C PRO A 18 9.78 6.84 13.17
N LYS A 19 9.70 5.52 13.36
CA LYS A 19 8.60 4.68 12.81
C LYS A 19 7.22 5.20 13.26
N ASP A 20 6.21 5.07 12.39
CA ASP A 20 4.84 5.50 12.69
C ASP A 20 4.23 4.61 13.80
N PRO A 21 3.86 5.17 14.97
CA PRO A 21 3.29 4.37 16.06
C PRO A 21 1.86 3.88 15.79
N ASN A 22 1.16 4.44 14.80
CA ASN A 22 -0.19 4.01 14.38
C ASN A 22 -0.15 3.02 13.21
N ASP A 23 1.03 2.49 12.90
CA ASP A 23 1.24 1.55 11.82
C ASP A 23 0.81 0.12 12.23
N PRO A 24 -0.20 -0.48 11.58
CA PRO A 24 -0.55 -1.88 11.82
C PRO A 24 0.59 -2.86 11.49
N GLY A 25 1.62 -2.43 10.74
CA GLY A 25 2.86 -3.18 10.46
C GLY A 25 3.97 -3.03 11.50
N THR A 26 3.78 -2.28 12.61
CA THR A 26 4.77 -2.15 13.69
C THR A 26 4.69 -3.26 14.74
N GLY A 27 3.87 -4.28 14.53
CA GLY A 27 3.83 -5.50 15.35
C GLY A 27 5.08 -6.37 15.23
N GLY A 28 6.26 -5.84 15.59
CA GLY A 28 7.41 -6.53 16.20
C GLY A 28 8.00 -7.82 15.60
N GLY A 29 7.47 -8.36 14.50
CA GLY A 29 7.99 -9.57 13.86
C GLY A 29 9.14 -9.24 12.91
N MET A 30 10.18 -10.08 12.89
CA MET A 30 11.26 -10.01 11.91
C MET A 30 10.75 -10.01 10.45
N ASP A 31 9.50 -10.43 10.22
CA ASP A 31 8.85 -10.54 8.93
C ASP A 31 8.33 -9.22 8.35
N ALA A 32 8.05 -8.20 9.17
CA ALA A 32 7.59 -6.89 8.70
C ALA A 32 8.64 -6.19 7.80
N ALA A 33 9.92 -6.53 7.98
CA ALA A 33 11.01 -6.03 7.15
C ALA A 33 11.02 -6.62 5.72
N THR A 34 10.24 -7.67 5.43
CA THR A 34 10.27 -8.35 4.12
C THR A 34 9.23 -7.83 3.12
N TYR A 35 8.20 -7.11 3.57
CA TYR A 35 7.13 -6.56 2.73
C TYR A 35 6.95 -5.04 2.87
N PHE A 36 7.93 -4.37 3.47
CA PHE A 36 7.97 -2.91 3.69
C PHE A 36 9.18 -2.28 2.99
N SER A 37 8.99 -1.15 2.32
CA SER A 37 10.08 -0.32 1.79
C SER A 37 9.94 1.12 2.25
N ARG A 38 11.06 1.71 2.70
CA ARG A 38 11.19 3.15 2.96
C ARG A 38 11.94 3.82 1.81
N LYS A 39 11.42 4.94 1.31
CA LYS A 39 12.03 5.80 0.31
C LYS A 39 12.29 7.18 0.91
N LEU A 40 13.41 7.77 0.50
CA LEU A 40 13.72 9.16 0.81
C LEU A 40 13.11 10.05 -0.27
N ALA A 41 12.32 11.03 0.12
CA ALA A 41 11.73 12.03 -0.77
C ALA A 41 12.32 13.42 -0.43
N PRO A 42 12.81 14.20 -1.39
CA PRO A 42 13.30 15.56 -1.12
C PRO A 42 12.21 16.47 -0.52
N LYS A 43 10.95 16.20 -0.87
CA LYS A 43 9.77 16.88 -0.37
C LYS A 43 8.57 15.95 -0.44
N LEU A 44 7.64 16.10 0.51
CA LEU A 44 6.35 15.42 0.47
C LEU A 44 5.23 16.40 0.10
N GLY A 45 4.26 15.87 -0.64
CA GLY A 45 3.05 16.57 -1.03
C GLY A 45 1.83 15.67 -0.86
N ASP A 46 0.65 16.25 -1.03
CA ASP A 46 -0.57 15.46 -1.11
C ASP A 46 -0.66 14.79 -2.49
N CYS A 47 -0.27 13.51 -2.55
CA CYS A 47 -0.34 12.70 -3.76
C CYS A 47 -1.63 11.87 -3.87
N THR A 48 -2.67 12.16 -3.06
CA THR A 48 -3.91 11.35 -2.97
C THR A 48 -4.51 11.01 -4.34
N SER A 49 -4.68 12.00 -5.22
CA SER A 49 -5.27 11.77 -6.56
C SER A 49 -4.40 10.87 -7.45
N ARG A 50 -3.06 10.98 -7.36
CA ARG A 50 -2.14 10.12 -8.13
C ARG A 50 -2.17 8.68 -7.62
N ILE A 51 -2.19 8.50 -6.29
CA ILE A 51 -2.33 7.19 -5.68
C ILE A 51 -3.66 6.55 -6.08
N ARG A 52 -4.76 7.31 -6.03
CA ARG A 52 -6.07 6.82 -6.46
C ARG A 52 -6.08 6.41 -7.93
N SER A 53 -5.50 7.22 -8.82
CA SER A 53 -5.41 6.86 -10.24
C SER A 53 -4.64 5.55 -10.42
N THR A 54 -3.48 5.44 -9.77
CA THR A 54 -2.62 4.24 -9.84
C THR A 54 -3.34 3.00 -9.31
N ALA A 55 -4.08 3.14 -8.21
CA ALA A 55 -4.90 2.07 -7.64
C ALA A 55 -6.02 1.65 -8.58
N ASN A 56 -6.74 2.61 -9.18
CA ASN A 56 -7.81 2.32 -10.13
C ASN A 56 -7.30 1.59 -11.37
N ASP A 57 -6.14 1.99 -11.90
CA ASP A 57 -5.52 1.33 -13.06
C ASP A 57 -5.18 -0.14 -12.73
N TRP A 58 -4.61 -0.39 -11.55
CA TRP A 58 -4.32 -1.75 -11.08
C TRP A 58 -5.59 -2.57 -10.87
N ILE A 59 -6.65 -1.99 -10.28
CA ILE A 59 -7.96 -2.63 -10.10
C ILE A 59 -8.53 -3.08 -11.45
N GLN A 60 -8.49 -2.21 -12.46
CA GLN A 60 -8.97 -2.51 -13.81
C GLN A 60 -8.17 -3.64 -14.47
N VAL A 61 -6.83 -3.55 -14.47
CA VAL A 61 -5.95 -4.57 -15.06
C VAL A 61 -6.07 -5.92 -14.34
N SER A 62 -6.37 -5.89 -13.04
CA SER A 62 -6.56 -7.09 -12.21
C SER A 62 -7.98 -7.67 -12.29
N HIS A 63 -8.87 -7.06 -13.09
CA HIS A 63 -10.29 -7.42 -13.18
C HIS A 63 -10.98 -7.46 -11.80
N LEU A 64 -10.59 -6.56 -10.92
CA LEU A 64 -11.23 -6.31 -9.63
C LEU A 64 -12.29 -5.22 -9.81
N GLN A 65 -13.21 -5.17 -8.86
CA GLN A 65 -14.19 -4.12 -8.70
C GLN A 65 -13.93 -3.39 -7.39
N ALA A 66 -13.84 -2.06 -7.46
CA ALA A 66 -13.84 -1.23 -6.26
C ALA A 66 -15.24 -1.26 -5.62
N THR A 67 -15.34 -1.79 -4.40
CA THR A 67 -16.58 -1.87 -3.62
C THR A 67 -16.71 -0.74 -2.61
N LYS A 68 -15.59 -0.15 -2.21
CA LYS A 68 -15.53 1.01 -1.33
C LYS A 68 -14.45 1.98 -1.82
N THR A 69 -14.75 3.27 -1.78
CA THR A 69 -13.75 4.32 -2.00
C THR A 69 -14.08 5.50 -1.10
N GLU A 70 -13.20 5.79 -0.15
CA GLU A 70 -13.25 6.99 0.68
C GLU A 70 -11.99 7.81 0.38
N GLN A 71 -12.18 9.09 0.09
CA GLN A 71 -11.10 10.00 -0.24
C GLN A 71 -11.26 11.30 0.55
N GLN A 72 -10.19 11.72 1.21
CA GLN A 72 -10.05 13.02 1.85
C GLN A 72 -8.69 13.62 1.46
N PRO A 73 -8.48 14.94 1.59
CA PRO A 73 -7.15 15.51 1.41
C PRO A 73 -6.12 14.81 2.31
N GLY A 74 -5.13 14.19 1.68
CA GLY A 74 -4.08 13.43 2.34
C GLY A 74 -4.44 12.03 2.84
N ASP A 75 -5.65 11.52 2.57
CA ASP A 75 -6.07 10.17 2.97
C ASP A 75 -6.90 9.48 1.86
N LEU A 76 -6.67 8.19 1.65
CA LEU A 76 -7.41 7.36 0.71
C LEU A 76 -7.62 5.96 1.30
N LEU A 77 -8.82 5.43 1.11
CA LEU A 77 -9.16 4.03 1.35
C LEU A 77 -9.91 3.48 0.15
N ILE A 78 -9.44 2.34 -0.38
CA ILE A 78 -10.14 1.61 -1.44
C ILE A 78 -10.25 0.13 -1.03
N HIS A 79 -11.45 -0.44 -1.15
CA HIS A 79 -11.65 -1.89 -1.12
C HIS A 79 -11.91 -2.39 -2.52
N ALA A 80 -11.19 -3.45 -2.92
CA ALA A 80 -11.30 -4.04 -4.24
C ALA A 80 -11.45 -5.57 -4.16
N THR A 81 -12.44 -6.13 -4.85
CA THR A 81 -12.73 -7.57 -4.85
C THR A 81 -13.35 -8.03 -6.18
N LYS A 82 -13.61 -9.33 -6.33
CA LYS A 82 -14.38 -9.91 -7.44
C LYS A 82 -15.16 -11.14 -6.95
N PRO A 83 -16.25 -11.57 -7.62
CA PRO A 83 -17.15 -12.59 -7.08
C PRO A 83 -16.52 -13.93 -6.68
N ASP A 84 -15.44 -14.36 -7.35
CA ASP A 84 -14.73 -15.61 -7.09
C ASP A 84 -13.56 -15.46 -6.09
N LEU A 85 -13.29 -14.24 -5.62
CA LEU A 85 -12.25 -13.97 -4.64
C LEU A 85 -12.80 -14.10 -3.22
N GLN A 86 -12.23 -15.01 -2.42
CA GLN A 86 -12.61 -15.25 -1.02
C GLN A 86 -12.05 -14.18 -0.07
N GLY A 87 -12.25 -12.91 -0.42
CA GLY A 87 -11.70 -11.77 0.30
C GLY A 87 -11.67 -10.49 -0.52
N PHE A 88 -10.96 -9.49 -0.02
CA PHE A 88 -10.78 -8.22 -0.70
C PHE A 88 -9.40 -7.64 -0.43
N PHE A 89 -8.90 -6.86 -1.39
CA PHE A 89 -7.74 -6.01 -1.19
C PHE A 89 -8.18 -4.69 -0.57
N GLU A 90 -7.42 -4.23 0.40
CA GLU A 90 -7.56 -2.91 1.00
C GLU A 90 -6.33 -2.07 0.68
N ILE A 91 -6.54 -0.95 -0.01
CA ILE A 91 -5.50 0.01 -0.33
C ILE A 91 -5.71 1.24 0.55
N ILE A 92 -4.73 1.55 1.39
CA ILE A 92 -4.76 2.73 2.25
C ILE A 92 -3.61 3.64 1.84
N TYR A 93 -3.89 4.92 1.66
CA TYR A 93 -2.85 5.95 1.62
C TYR A 93 -3.10 7.01 2.68
N ARG A 94 -2.03 7.45 3.33
CA ARG A 94 -2.03 8.49 4.35
C ARG A 94 -0.79 9.36 4.18
N VAL A 95 -0.96 10.66 4.19
CA VAL A 95 0.15 11.62 4.30
C VAL A 95 -0.03 12.49 5.54
N ARG A 96 1.06 12.67 6.27
CA ARG A 96 1.17 13.49 7.48
C ARG A 96 2.31 14.46 7.24
N LEU A 97 2.01 15.57 6.56
CA LEU A 97 3.04 16.55 6.15
C LEU A 97 3.81 17.15 7.33
N LYS A 98 3.15 17.34 8.48
CA LYS A 98 3.80 17.81 9.72
C LYS A 98 4.83 16.82 10.27
N GLU A 99 4.58 15.53 10.05
CA GLU A 99 5.48 14.43 10.43
C GLU A 99 6.45 14.08 9.28
N GLN A 100 6.38 14.82 8.18
CA GLN A 100 7.16 14.59 6.96
C GLN A 100 7.16 13.11 6.53
N ARG A 101 5.96 12.53 6.52
CA ARG A 101 5.71 11.14 6.18
C ARG A 101 4.54 11.00 5.22
N ALA A 102 4.68 10.09 4.25
CA ALA A 102 3.57 9.56 3.47
C ALA A 102 3.70 8.05 3.38
N ARG A 103 2.58 7.34 3.30
CA ARG A 103 2.58 5.89 3.20
C ARG A 103 1.41 5.39 2.37
N VAL A 104 1.66 4.33 1.62
CA VAL A 104 0.62 3.52 0.98
C VAL A 104 0.79 2.06 1.37
N THR A 105 -0.31 1.39 1.72
CA THR A 105 -0.35 -0.03 2.10
C THR A 105 -1.41 -0.76 1.30
N VAL A 106 -1.13 -2.03 0.99
CA VAL A 106 -2.03 -2.96 0.29
C VAL A 106 -2.17 -4.21 1.15
N PHE A 107 -3.29 -4.33 1.85
CA PHE A 107 -3.61 -5.53 2.63
C PHE A 107 -4.58 -6.43 1.88
N PHE A 108 -4.66 -7.69 2.32
CA PHE A 108 -5.70 -8.60 1.89
C PHE A 108 -6.44 -9.13 3.12
N TYR A 109 -7.77 -9.07 3.05
CA TYR A 109 -8.67 -9.54 4.11
C TYR A 109 -9.55 -10.65 3.58
N LYS A 110 -9.79 -11.66 4.42
CA LYS A 110 -10.89 -12.62 4.21
C LYS A 110 -12.24 -11.94 4.39
N LEU A 111 -13.30 -12.60 3.91
CA LEU A 111 -14.68 -12.11 4.04
C LEU A 111 -15.15 -11.99 5.50
N ASP A 112 -14.51 -12.71 6.43
CA ASP A 112 -14.75 -12.61 7.87
C ASP A 112 -14.02 -11.44 8.55
N GLY A 113 -13.26 -10.64 7.79
CA GLY A 113 -12.47 -9.51 8.30
C GLY A 113 -11.08 -9.89 8.81
N THR A 114 -10.67 -11.15 8.69
CA THR A 114 -9.31 -11.57 9.06
C THR A 114 -8.29 -11.04 8.04
N GLN A 115 -7.33 -10.23 8.50
CA GLN A 115 -6.19 -9.83 7.68
C GLN A 115 -5.26 -11.02 7.45
N LEU A 116 -4.80 -11.22 6.20
CA LEU A 116 -3.81 -12.23 5.88
C LEU A 116 -2.42 -11.62 5.73
N GLU A 117 -1.46 -12.21 6.45
CA GLU A 117 -0.05 -11.82 6.35
C GLU A 117 0.50 -12.10 4.95
N PRO A 118 1.26 -11.19 4.32
CA PRO A 118 1.79 -11.36 2.97
C PRO A 118 2.52 -12.68 2.71
N ALA A 119 3.26 -13.18 3.71
CA ALA A 119 3.98 -14.44 3.64
C ALA A 119 3.05 -15.66 3.44
N THR A 120 1.80 -15.58 3.91
CA THR A 120 0.81 -16.67 3.83
C THR A 120 0.04 -16.69 2.50
N ILE A 121 0.15 -15.61 1.71
CA ILE A 121 -0.62 -15.41 0.47
C ILE A 121 0.25 -15.13 -0.76
N LEU A 122 1.51 -15.61 -0.77
CA LEU A 122 2.44 -15.42 -1.90
C LEU A 122 1.86 -15.78 -3.28
N PRO A 123 1.11 -16.89 -3.47
CA PRO A 123 0.49 -17.18 -4.77
C PRO A 123 -0.51 -16.11 -5.20
N LEU A 124 -1.28 -15.57 -4.25
CA LEU A 124 -2.22 -14.48 -4.50
C LEU A 124 -1.47 -13.21 -4.90
N LEU A 125 -0.46 -12.79 -4.14
CA LEU A 125 0.30 -11.58 -4.43
C LEU A 125 0.97 -11.64 -5.82
N LYS A 126 1.40 -12.83 -6.25
CA LYS A 126 1.93 -13.07 -7.60
C LYS A 126 0.84 -13.00 -8.67
N ALA A 127 -0.29 -13.66 -8.46
CA ALA A 127 -1.41 -13.65 -9.40
C ALA A 127 -1.90 -12.22 -9.70
N TYR A 128 -1.87 -11.37 -8.68
CA TYR A 128 -2.27 -9.96 -8.76
C TYR A 128 -1.12 -8.97 -9.03
N LYS A 129 0.08 -9.49 -9.33
CA LYS A 129 1.27 -8.69 -9.66
C LYS A 129 1.53 -7.55 -8.68
N ILE A 130 1.44 -7.84 -7.38
CA ILE A 130 1.55 -6.81 -6.33
C ILE A 130 2.92 -6.12 -6.33
N GLY A 131 3.98 -6.80 -6.76
CA GLY A 131 5.30 -6.16 -6.94
C GLY A 131 5.27 -5.02 -7.96
N ASP A 132 4.77 -5.26 -9.17
CA ASP A 132 4.64 -4.23 -10.21
C ASP A 132 3.71 -3.09 -9.77
N PHE A 133 2.66 -3.41 -8.99
CA PHE A 133 1.76 -2.41 -8.43
C PHE A 133 2.47 -1.53 -7.39
N GLU A 134 3.28 -2.14 -6.51
CA GLU A 134 4.04 -1.43 -5.49
C GLU A 134 5.08 -0.47 -6.09
N GLU A 135 5.75 -0.86 -7.17
CA GLU A 135 6.66 0.04 -7.90
C GLU A 135 5.93 1.28 -8.43
N LYS A 136 4.73 1.11 -9.01
CA LYS A 136 3.91 2.24 -9.48
C LYS A 136 3.40 3.10 -8.32
N LEU A 137 3.00 2.47 -7.23
CA LEU A 137 2.60 3.18 -6.01
C LEU A 137 3.75 3.98 -5.43
N THR A 138 4.97 3.46 -5.46
CA THR A 138 6.19 4.20 -5.07
C THR A 138 6.35 5.47 -5.89
N GLN A 139 6.26 5.38 -7.23
CA GLN A 139 6.36 6.55 -8.10
C GLN A 139 5.27 7.58 -7.83
N ALA A 140 4.03 7.11 -7.61
CA ALA A 140 2.90 7.97 -7.27
C ALA A 140 3.07 8.62 -5.89
N LEU A 141 3.64 7.92 -4.92
CA LEU A 141 3.90 8.37 -3.55
C LEU A 141 4.93 9.51 -3.52
N LEU A 142 5.89 9.50 -4.44
CA LEU A 142 6.88 10.56 -4.62
C LEU A 142 6.35 11.74 -5.47
N CYS A 143 5.06 11.74 -5.81
CA CYS A 143 4.40 12.77 -6.63
C CYS A 143 5.08 13.02 -8.01
N GLY A 144 5.86 12.07 -8.51
CA GLY A 144 6.65 12.22 -9.75
C GLY A 144 7.96 12.99 -9.58
N SER A 145 8.48 13.11 -8.34
CA SER A 145 9.85 13.57 -8.09
C SER A 145 10.79 12.39 -8.38
N GLU A 146 11.39 12.36 -9.56
CA GLU A 146 12.56 11.52 -9.88
C GLU A 146 13.86 12.26 -9.55
#